data_AF-A0A7S2AWC1-F1
#
_entry.id   AF-A0A7S2AWC1-F1
#
_cell.length_a   1.000
_cell.length_b   1.000
_cell.length_c   1.000
_cell.angle_alpha   90.00
_cell.angle_beta   90.00
_cell.angle_gamma   90.00
#
_symmetry.space_group_name_H-M   'P 1'
#
loop_
_entity.id
_entity.type
_entity.pdbx_description
1 polymer ?
#
loop_
_entity_poly.entity_id
_entity_poly.type
_entity_poly.pdbx_seq_one_letter_code
_entity_poly.pdbx_strand_id
1 'polypeptide(L)'
;IPDISRRDDATELHIPANCKGWVTGNRGSELRRMEQETGVYMFMALDARGEERLIIFCADPGSKTRPTGRMAAERLVNEMIQEKLRDDGRAGGGGRSNSRSRSPPRRRGDSRGRSPARAPPKRSDSRPPARGRSPSYRGGGGRGGRTDSRDRSYRR
;
A
#
# COMPACT_ATOMS: atom_id res chain seq x y z
N ILE A 1 19.86 26.92 1.43
CA ILE A 1 19.29 27.80 2.47
C ILE A 1 20.45 28.43 3.24
N PRO A 2 20.45 29.76 3.53
CA PRO A 2 21.47 30.36 4.40
C PRO A 2 21.49 29.67 5.77
N ASP A 3 22.65 29.63 6.43
CA ASP A 3 22.86 28.92 7.70
C ASP A 3 21.76 29.24 8.75
N ILE A 4 20.85 28.29 8.99
CA ILE A 4 19.78 28.43 9.98
C ILE A 4 20.24 28.10 11.39
N SER A 5 21.50 27.69 11.60
CA SER A 5 22.07 27.48 12.94
C SER A 5 22.07 28.75 13.79
N ARG A 6 21.95 29.93 13.16
CA ARG A 6 21.87 31.24 13.85
C ARG A 6 20.45 31.67 14.20
N ARG A 7 19.43 30.93 13.74
CA ARG A 7 18.03 31.23 14.04
C ARG A 7 17.60 30.47 15.29
N ASP A 8 17.05 31.21 16.23
CA ASP A 8 16.49 30.68 17.47
C ASP A 8 15.09 30.11 17.28
N ASP A 9 14.37 30.50 16.22
CA ASP A 9 13.00 30.08 15.89
C ASP A 9 12.90 28.83 14.99
N ALA A 10 14.03 28.20 14.69
CA ALA A 10 14.13 27.05 13.80
C ALA A 10 14.88 25.87 14.44
N THR A 11 14.49 24.65 14.10
CA THR A 11 15.22 23.42 14.44
C THR A 11 15.42 22.59 13.17
N GLU A 12 16.66 22.18 12.92
CA GLU A 12 17.00 21.22 11.87
C GLU A 12 16.95 19.79 12.40
N LEU A 13 16.32 18.90 11.65
CA LEU A 13 16.27 17.48 11.97
C LEU A 13 16.67 16.62 10.76
N HIS A 14 17.59 15.70 10.99
CA HIS A 14 18.03 14.74 9.97
C HIS A 14 17.07 13.53 9.94
N ILE A 15 16.50 13.25 8.77
CA ILE A 15 15.59 12.11 8.56
C ILE A 15 16.26 11.07 7.66
N PRO A 16 16.42 9.83 8.13
CA PRO A 16 16.89 8.73 7.30
C PRO A 16 16.07 8.56 6.02
N ALA A 17 16.71 8.27 4.89
CA ALA A 17 16.05 8.20 3.59
C ALA A 17 14.86 7.21 3.54
N ASN A 18 14.96 6.08 4.25
CA ASN A 18 13.90 5.08 4.37
C ASN A 18 12.69 5.55 5.20
N CYS A 19 12.86 6.57 6.04
CA CYS A 19 11.81 7.13 6.90
C CYS A 19 11.11 8.35 6.28
N LYS A 20 11.74 9.04 5.30
CA LYS A 20 11.21 10.29 4.72
C LYS A 20 9.77 10.17 4.25
N GLY A 21 9.47 9.14 3.43
CA GLY A 21 8.11 8.94 2.92
C GLY A 21 7.06 8.67 4.00
N TRP A 22 7.49 8.11 5.14
CA TRP A 22 6.63 7.85 6.29
C TRP A 22 6.35 9.14 7.07
N VAL A 23 7.40 9.92 7.36
CA VAL A 23 7.28 11.22 8.06
C VAL A 23 6.48 12.22 7.23
N THR A 24 6.69 12.27 5.91
CA THR A 24 5.94 13.18 5.05
C THR A 24 4.51 12.70 4.81
N GLY A 25 4.28 11.39 4.74
CA GLY A 25 3.01 10.81 4.34
C GLY A 25 2.64 11.10 2.87
N ASN A 26 1.43 10.70 2.47
CA ASN A 26 0.95 10.92 1.11
C ASN A 26 0.66 12.41 0.89
N ARG A 27 1.38 13.02 -0.06
CA ARG A 27 1.28 14.47 -0.36
C ARG A 27 1.46 15.37 0.86
N GLY A 28 2.25 14.95 1.86
CA GLY A 28 2.48 15.76 3.06
C GLY A 28 1.43 15.59 4.16
N SER A 29 0.48 14.65 4.05
CA SER A 29 -0.63 14.53 5.00
C SER A 29 -0.19 14.35 6.45
N GLU A 30 0.86 13.56 6.68
CA GLU A 30 1.34 13.25 8.03
C GLU A 30 2.09 14.44 8.63
N LEU A 31 2.89 15.12 7.80
CA LEU A 31 3.49 16.41 8.17
C LEU A 31 2.43 17.42 8.62
N ARG A 32 1.36 17.60 7.83
CA ARG A 32 0.29 18.55 8.15
C ARG A 32 -0.49 18.17 9.41
N ARG A 33 -0.60 16.87 9.72
CA ARG A 33 -1.18 16.39 10.98
C ARG A 33 -0.31 16.79 12.17
N MET A 34 0.99 16.50 12.11
CA MET A 34 1.93 16.82 13.19
C MET A 34 2.05 18.34 13.42
N GLU A 35 2.01 19.14 12.36
CA GLU A 35 1.94 20.60 12.44
C GLU A 35 0.72 21.10 13.21
N GLN A 36 -0.47 20.57 12.89
CA GLN A 36 -1.72 20.93 13.59
C GLN A 36 -1.69 20.51 15.07
N GLU A 37 -1.12 19.34 15.37
CA GLU A 37 -1.04 18.81 16.73
C GLU A 37 -0.10 19.63 17.61
N THR A 38 1.02 20.08 17.05
CA THR A 38 2.10 20.76 17.81
C THR A 38 2.10 22.28 17.68
N GLY A 39 1.33 22.83 16.74
CA GLY A 39 1.27 24.27 16.48
C GLY A 39 2.55 24.84 15.87
N VAL A 40 3.22 24.06 15.00
CA VAL A 40 4.45 24.47 14.33
C VAL A 40 4.29 24.40 12.82
N TYR A 41 5.27 24.94 12.10
CA TYR A 41 5.37 24.80 10.65
C TYR A 41 6.58 23.94 10.28
N MET A 42 6.39 22.98 9.37
CA MET A 42 7.42 22.02 9.00
C MET A 42 7.56 21.91 7.47
N PHE A 43 8.80 21.78 6.99
CA PHE A 43 9.04 21.46 5.59
C PHE A 43 10.40 20.80 5.35
N MET A 44 10.49 20.06 4.25
CA MET A 44 11.74 19.48 3.78
C MET A 44 12.51 20.51 2.97
N ALA A 45 13.81 20.63 3.23
CA ALA A 45 14.69 21.48 2.44
C ALA A 45 16.07 20.84 2.26
N LEU A 46 16.76 21.27 1.21
CA LEU A 46 18.13 20.86 0.96
C LEU A 46 19.10 21.76 1.74
N ASP A 47 20.04 21.14 2.44
CA ASP A 47 21.17 21.83 3.03
C ASP A 47 22.19 22.26 1.95
N ALA A 48 23.27 22.94 2.37
CA ALA A 48 24.32 23.40 1.44
C ALA A 48 25.06 22.25 0.72
N ARG A 49 24.95 21.02 1.23
CA ARG A 49 25.56 19.81 0.66
C ARG A 49 24.59 19.05 -0.25
N GLY A 50 23.34 19.50 -0.35
CA GLY A 50 22.29 18.85 -1.12
C GLY A 50 21.57 17.73 -0.36
N GLU A 51 21.77 17.61 0.95
CA GLU A 51 21.09 16.62 1.77
C GLU A 51 19.73 17.16 2.25
N GLU A 52 18.68 16.35 2.13
CA GLU A 52 17.36 16.72 2.62
C GLU A 52 17.30 16.70 4.14
N ARG A 53 16.86 17.81 4.73
CA ARG A 53 16.60 18.00 6.15
C ARG A 53 15.16 18.45 6.38
N LEU A 54 14.60 18.02 7.50
CA LEU A 54 13.35 18.57 8.00
C LEU A 54 13.64 19.82 8.80
N ILE A 55 12.97 20.91 8.46
CA ILE A 55 13.04 22.16 9.21
C ILE A 55 11.74 22.36 9.97
N ILE A 56 11.84 22.61 11.28
CA ILE A 56 10.72 22.89 12.17
C ILE A 56 10.82 24.36 12.59
N PHE A 57 9.84 25.17 12.18
CA PHE A 57 9.74 26.59 12.53
C PHE A 57 8.63 26.82 13.56
N CYS A 58 8.99 27.43 14.68
CA CYS A 58 8.04 28.00 15.64
C CYS A 58 8.79 28.88 16.66
N ALA A 59 8.20 30.03 17.00
CA ALA A 59 8.74 30.93 18.01
C ALA A 59 8.72 30.32 19.43
N ASP A 60 7.77 29.42 19.72
CA ASP A 60 7.73 28.69 20.99
C ASP A 60 8.68 27.48 20.90
N PRO A 61 9.83 27.47 21.61
CA PRO A 61 10.68 26.28 21.71
C PRO A 61 9.93 25.09 22.34
N GLY A 62 8.91 25.37 23.15
CA GLY A 62 8.14 24.38 23.92
C GLY A 62 8.88 23.94 25.18
N SER A 63 8.51 22.77 25.69
CA SER A 63 9.19 22.08 26.79
C SER A 63 9.11 20.56 26.55
N LYS A 64 9.93 19.78 27.26
CA LYS A 64 9.89 18.30 27.21
C LYS A 64 8.54 17.71 27.61
N THR A 65 7.71 18.43 28.36
CA THR A 65 6.40 17.95 28.83
C THR A 65 5.23 18.56 28.07
N ARG A 66 5.42 19.71 27.41
CA ARG A 66 4.34 20.37 26.66
C ARG A 66 4.07 19.62 25.35
N PRO A 67 2.81 19.50 24.92
CA PRO A 67 2.47 18.85 23.64
C PRO A 67 2.68 19.78 22.43
N THR A 68 3.00 21.06 22.65
CA THR A 68 3.17 22.08 21.60
C THR A 68 4.60 22.60 21.51
N GLY A 69 4.90 23.27 20.40
CA GLY A 69 6.20 23.91 20.15
C GLY A 69 7.23 22.97 19.52
N ARG A 70 8.42 23.49 19.24
CA ARG A 70 9.44 22.78 18.45
C ARG A 70 9.90 21.48 19.10
N MET A 71 10.11 21.46 20.42
CA MET A 71 10.49 20.23 21.13
C MET A 71 9.42 19.14 21.10
N ALA A 72 8.13 19.50 20.97
CA ALA A 72 7.07 18.50 20.84
C ALA A 72 7.04 17.89 19.43
N ALA A 73 7.16 18.75 18.41
CA ALA A 73 7.28 18.33 17.01
C ALA A 73 8.47 17.41 16.77
N GLU A 74 9.65 17.78 17.28
CA GLU A 74 10.86 16.96 17.20
C GLU A 74 10.67 15.59 17.85
N ARG A 75 9.99 15.52 19.01
CA ARG A 75 9.69 14.25 19.68
C ARG A 75 8.77 13.37 18.85
N LEU A 76 7.68 13.91 18.31
CA LEU A 76 6.75 13.16 17.46
C LEU A 76 7.45 12.58 16.23
N VAL A 77 8.27 13.40 15.55
CA VAL A 77 9.02 12.95 14.37
C VAL A 77 10.04 11.88 14.74
N ASN A 78 10.79 12.06 15.83
CA ASN A 78 11.76 11.07 16.28
C ASN A 78 11.11 9.75 16.72
N GLU A 79 9.98 9.81 17.40
CA GLU A 79 9.20 8.62 17.78
C GLU A 79 8.76 7.86 16.54
N MET A 80 8.23 8.56 15.53
CA MET A 80 7.81 7.97 14.27
C MET A 80 8.97 7.33 13.49
N ILE A 81 10.13 7.98 13.45
CA ILE A 81 11.34 7.43 12.84
C ILE A 81 11.77 6.16 13.57
N GLN A 82 11.82 6.20 14.91
CA GLN A 82 12.20 5.04 15.72
C GLN A 82 11.23 3.88 15.52
N GLU A 83 9.93 4.13 15.47
CA GLU A 83 8.92 3.11 15.19
C GLU A 83 9.16 2.46 13.82
N LYS A 84 9.37 3.26 12.78
CA LYS A 84 9.64 2.77 11.42
C LYS A 84 10.91 1.91 11.35
N LEU A 85 11.98 2.34 12.03
CA LEU A 85 13.26 1.62 12.06
C LEU A 85 13.16 0.29 12.83
N ARG A 86 12.37 0.25 13.91
CA ARG A 86 12.12 -0.99 14.67
C ARG A 86 11.34 -2.00 13.83
N ASP A 87 10.35 -1.55 13.05
CA ASP A 87 9.56 -2.40 12.17
C ASP A 87 10.38 -2.96 10.99
N ASP A 88 11.22 -2.12 10.36
CA ASP A 88 12.13 -2.57 9.29
C ASP A 88 13.14 -3.62 9.79
N GLY A 89 13.60 -3.49 11.04
CA GLY A 89 14.50 -4.47 11.67
C GLY A 89 13.83 -5.83 11.97
N ARG A 90 12.51 -5.85 12.21
CA ARG A 90 11.73 -7.10 12.35
C ARG A 90 11.34 -7.71 11.01
N ALA A 91 11.28 -6.90 9.94
CA ALA A 91 10.97 -7.33 8.58
C ALA A 91 12.16 -7.95 7.82
N GLY A 92 13.25 -8.31 8.50
CA GLY A 92 14.35 -9.14 7.96
C GLY A 92 13.96 -10.58 7.60
N GLY A 93 12.66 -10.91 7.54
CA GLY A 93 12.13 -12.22 7.20
C GLY A 93 10.75 -12.13 6.55
N GLY A 94 10.57 -11.28 5.55
CA GLY A 94 9.27 -11.15 4.88
C GLY A 94 9.37 -10.42 3.56
N GLY A 95 9.84 -11.12 2.53
CA GLY A 95 9.87 -10.59 1.17
C GLY A 95 8.53 -9.98 0.79
N ARG A 96 8.50 -8.67 0.60
CA ARG A 96 7.45 -8.00 -0.19
C ARG A 96 7.62 -8.47 -1.62
N SER A 97 7.08 -9.64 -1.93
CA SER A 97 6.97 -10.18 -3.27
C SER A 97 5.95 -9.35 -4.06
N ASN A 98 6.42 -8.20 -4.56
CA ASN A 98 5.85 -7.53 -5.72
C ASN A 98 6.27 -8.31 -6.99
N SER A 99 5.83 -9.56 -7.10
CA SER A 99 5.95 -10.33 -8.34
C SER A 99 4.61 -10.27 -9.07
N ARG A 100 4.49 -9.21 -9.86
CA ARG A 100 3.62 -9.18 -11.04
C ARG A 100 3.71 -10.52 -11.79
N SER A 101 2.55 -11.08 -12.13
CA SER A 101 2.33 -12.08 -13.20
C SER A 101 3.20 -13.35 -13.21
N ARG A 102 2.68 -14.45 -12.65
CA ARG A 102 3.04 -15.79 -13.10
C ARG A 102 1.78 -16.64 -13.25
N SER A 103 1.38 -16.84 -14.50
CA SER A 103 0.31 -17.73 -14.92
C SER A 103 0.47 -19.14 -14.30
N PRO A 104 -0.63 -19.84 -13.96
CA PRO A 104 -0.54 -21.20 -13.43
C PRO A 104 0.06 -22.16 -14.48
N PRO A 105 1.02 -23.01 -14.11
CA PRO A 105 1.65 -23.93 -15.05
C PRO A 105 0.63 -24.95 -15.54
N ARG A 106 0.48 -25.04 -16.86
CA ARG A 106 -0.23 -26.12 -17.54
C ARG A 106 0.53 -27.42 -17.25
N ARG A 107 -0.10 -28.34 -16.53
CA ARG A 107 0.43 -29.70 -16.29
C ARG A 107 0.51 -30.43 -17.64
N ARG A 108 1.72 -30.50 -18.19
CA ARG A 108 2.10 -31.37 -19.31
C ARG A 108 2.72 -32.62 -18.69
N GLY A 109 2.23 -33.78 -19.11
CA GLY A 109 2.40 -35.05 -18.41
C GLY A 109 3.81 -35.61 -18.36
N ASP A 110 3.98 -36.61 -17.51
CA ASP A 110 5.07 -37.59 -17.61
C ASP A 110 4.53 -38.99 -17.26
N SER A 111 4.93 -39.92 -18.10
CA SER A 111 4.58 -41.32 -18.17
C SER A 111 5.68 -42.15 -17.53
N ARG A 112 5.36 -43.03 -16.58
CA ARG A 112 6.07 -44.30 -16.30
C ARG A 112 5.35 -45.04 -15.18
N GLY A 113 4.92 -46.25 -15.47
CA GLY A 113 3.89 -46.96 -14.70
C GLY A 113 4.37 -47.94 -13.64
N ARG A 114 3.40 -48.63 -13.04
CA ARG A 114 3.50 -49.97 -12.48
C ARG A 114 2.09 -50.49 -12.15
N SER A 115 1.66 -51.59 -12.77
CA SER A 115 0.47 -52.35 -12.37
C SER A 115 0.78 -53.19 -11.11
N PRO A 116 -0.22 -53.62 -10.31
CA PRO A 116 -0.91 -54.88 -10.65
C PRO A 116 -2.42 -54.97 -10.28
N ALA A 117 -3.12 -55.75 -11.13
CA ALA A 117 -4.30 -56.61 -10.96
C ALA A 117 -5.34 -56.38 -9.84
N ARG A 118 -6.61 -56.18 -10.24
CA ARG A 118 -7.78 -56.99 -9.81
C ARG A 118 -9.02 -56.71 -10.69
N ALA A 119 -9.54 -57.74 -11.37
CA ALA A 119 -10.88 -57.74 -12.01
C ALA A 119 -11.97 -57.92 -10.92
N PRO A 120 -13.28 -57.59 -11.13
CA PRO A 120 -14.20 -58.29 -12.06
C PRO A 120 -15.35 -57.36 -12.63
N PRO A 121 -16.54 -57.84 -13.05
CA PRO A 121 -16.86 -58.53 -14.30
C PRO A 121 -17.88 -57.77 -15.21
N LYS A 122 -18.14 -58.39 -16.37
CA LYS A 122 -19.00 -57.99 -17.50
C LYS A 122 -20.48 -57.75 -17.15
N ARG A 123 -21.14 -56.81 -17.86
CA ARG A 123 -22.46 -57.04 -18.48
C ARG A 123 -22.73 -56.06 -19.63
N SER A 124 -23.07 -56.66 -20.75
CA SER A 124 -23.65 -56.11 -21.98
C SER A 124 -25.03 -55.52 -21.72
N ASP A 125 -25.37 -54.39 -22.36
CA ASP A 125 -26.55 -54.41 -23.24
C ASP A 125 -26.61 -53.25 -24.24
N SER A 126 -27.14 -53.61 -25.38
CA SER A 126 -27.09 -52.92 -26.67
C SER A 126 -28.27 -51.96 -26.83
N ARG A 127 -28.06 -50.75 -27.36
CA ARG A 127 -29.11 -50.09 -28.19
C ARG A 127 -28.54 -49.01 -29.14
N PRO A 128 -28.90 -49.04 -30.45
CA PRO A 128 -28.33 -48.21 -31.52
C PRO A 128 -29.02 -46.82 -31.65
N PRO A 129 -28.50 -45.91 -32.52
CA PRO A 129 -28.85 -44.48 -32.53
C PRO A 129 -30.03 -44.14 -33.46
N ALA A 130 -30.77 -43.06 -33.15
CA ALA A 130 -31.70 -42.40 -34.07
C ALA A 130 -31.52 -40.88 -33.92
N ARG A 131 -30.88 -40.22 -34.91
CA ARG A 131 -31.52 -39.49 -36.03
C ARG A 131 -32.54 -38.41 -35.59
N GLY A 132 -32.08 -37.17 -35.65
CA GLY A 132 -32.76 -36.10 -36.39
C GLY A 132 -33.54 -35.05 -35.60
N ARG A 133 -33.42 -33.81 -36.12
CA ARG A 133 -34.39 -32.69 -36.08
C ARG A 133 -34.05 -31.51 -35.15
N SER A 134 -33.38 -30.50 -35.73
CA SER A 134 -33.61 -29.07 -35.41
C SER A 134 -34.96 -28.61 -36.03
N PRO A 135 -35.47 -27.38 -35.86
CA PRO A 135 -35.30 -26.34 -34.82
C PRO A 135 -36.66 -25.77 -34.32
N SER A 136 -36.70 -25.03 -33.20
CA SER A 136 -37.66 -23.90 -33.03
C SER A 136 -37.31 -22.96 -31.88
N TYR A 137 -37.60 -21.69 -32.15
CA TYR A 137 -37.37 -20.45 -31.42
C TYR A 137 -37.91 -20.40 -29.98
N ARG A 138 -37.17 -19.78 -29.05
CA ARG A 138 -37.75 -18.80 -28.10
C ARG A 138 -36.71 -17.89 -27.42
N GLY A 139 -36.83 -16.58 -27.67
CA GLY A 139 -36.29 -15.46 -26.88
C GLY A 139 -34.78 -15.24 -27.01
N GLY A 140 -34.25 -14.19 -27.67
CA GLY A 140 -34.63 -12.77 -27.55
C GLY A 140 -34.19 -12.26 -26.19
N GLY A 141 -33.29 -11.28 -26.00
CA GLY A 141 -32.60 -10.32 -26.84
C GLY A 141 -32.07 -9.20 -25.91
N GLY A 142 -31.07 -8.43 -26.34
CA GLY A 142 -30.61 -7.17 -25.70
C GLY A 142 -29.58 -7.36 -24.58
N ARG A 143 -28.30 -6.98 -24.66
CA ARG A 143 -27.64 -5.72 -25.05
C ARG A 143 -28.20 -4.47 -24.36
N GLY A 144 -27.35 -3.87 -23.53
CA GLY A 144 -27.47 -2.53 -22.92
C GLY A 144 -26.95 -2.60 -21.49
N GLY A 145 -25.77 -2.09 -21.10
CA GLY A 145 -25.04 -0.93 -21.60
C GLY A 145 -25.51 0.32 -20.85
N ARG A 146 -24.54 1.01 -20.21
CA ARG A 146 -24.59 2.35 -19.56
C ARG A 146 -24.81 2.29 -18.04
N THR A 147 -23.78 2.55 -17.23
CA THR A 147 -23.20 3.86 -16.86
C THR A 147 -24.16 4.78 -16.12
N ASP A 148 -23.70 5.16 -14.93
CA ASP A 148 -23.66 6.51 -14.37
C ASP A 148 -24.54 6.80 -13.13
N SER A 149 -23.92 7.62 -12.27
CA SER A 149 -24.50 8.58 -11.35
C SER A 149 -24.85 8.06 -9.95
N ARG A 150 -23.93 8.23 -8.98
CA ARG A 150 -23.70 9.44 -8.17
C ARG A 150 -24.86 9.67 -7.19
N ASP A 151 -24.70 9.04 -6.03
CA ASP A 151 -25.39 9.45 -4.80
C ASP A 151 -24.86 10.83 -4.39
N ARG A 152 -25.75 11.81 -4.37
CA ARG A 152 -25.48 13.21 -4.01
C ARG A 152 -26.60 13.65 -3.07
N SER A 153 -26.57 13.13 -1.86
CA SER A 153 -27.45 13.55 -0.76
C SER A 153 -26.77 14.63 0.07
N TYR A 154 -27.01 15.89 -0.29
CA TYR A 154 -26.90 17.06 0.59
C TYR A 154 -28.00 18.05 0.23
N ARG A 155 -28.97 18.20 1.13
CA ARG A 155 -29.90 19.33 1.32
C ARG A 155 -30.81 18.95 2.50
N ARG A 156 -31.12 19.79 3.47
CA ARG A 156 -30.59 21.04 4.01
C ARG A 156 -31.32 21.19 5.35
#